data_AF-A0A4Y4X1N7-F1
#
_entry.id   AF-A0A4Y4X1N7-F1
#
_cell.length_a   1.000
_cell.length_b   1.000
_cell.length_c   1.000
_cell.angle_alpha   90.00
_cell.angle_beta   90.00
_cell.angle_gamma   90.00
#
_symmetry.space_group_name_H-M   'P 1'
#
loop_
_entity.id
_entity.type
_entity.pdbx_description
1 polymer ?
#
loop_
_entity_poly.entity_id
_entity_poly.type
_entity_poly.pdbx_seq_one_letter_code
_entity_poly.pdbx_strand_id
1 'polypeptide(L)'
;MAKHKNYEILNLIGYALAKFDNDFIKEFGFSTKNAFFEYCVQIGLADTTGVIKNRMDLFDYFFPNKRKGWWQKGDAYIHRKLWIDSLFG
;
A
#
# COMPACT_ATOMS: atom_id res chain seq x y z
N MET A 1 -7.66 -17.97 8.65
CA MET A 1 -7.71 -16.57 9.16
C MET A 1 -8.62 -15.77 8.26
N ALA A 2 -9.56 -15.00 8.82
CA ALA A 2 -10.40 -14.11 8.04
C ALA A 2 -9.57 -12.96 7.43
N LYS A 3 -9.91 -12.52 6.23
CA LYS A 3 -9.30 -11.32 5.63
C LYS A 3 -9.69 -10.10 6.47
N HIS A 4 -8.80 -9.12 6.57
CA HIS A 4 -9.12 -7.84 7.21
C HIS A 4 -10.36 -7.20 6.53
N LYS A 5 -11.24 -6.55 7.29
CA LYS A 5 -12.48 -5.94 6.77
C LYS A 5 -12.23 -5.00 5.57
N ASN A 6 -11.12 -4.27 5.61
CA ASN A 6 -10.69 -3.33 4.57
C ASN A 6 -9.66 -3.92 3.59
N TYR A 7 -9.67 -5.23 3.37
CA TYR A 7 -8.62 -5.92 2.61
C TYR A 7 -8.35 -5.30 1.23
N GLU A 8 -9.39 -5.00 0.45
CA GLU A 8 -9.20 -4.41 -0.88
C GLU A 8 -8.74 -2.96 -0.83
N ILE A 9 -9.30 -2.16 0.08
CA ILE A 9 -8.87 -0.77 0.31
C ILE A 9 -7.39 -0.73 0.70
N LEU A 10 -6.95 -1.64 1.57
CA LEU A 10 -5.55 -1.76 1.97
C LEU A 10 -4.63 -2.18 0.82
N ASN A 11 -5.10 -3.02 -0.11
CA ASN A 11 -4.34 -3.36 -1.31
C ASN A 11 -4.22 -2.14 -2.24
N LEU A 12 -5.29 -1.37 -2.42
CA LEU A 12 -5.28 -0.15 -3.23
C LEU A 12 -4.32 0.90 -2.66
N ILE A 13 -4.38 1.13 -1.34
CA ILE A 13 -3.45 2.05 -0.66
C ILE A 13 -2.00 1.55 -0.80
N GLY A 14 -1.76 0.26 -0.60
CA GLY A 14 -0.43 -0.33 -0.79
C GLY A 14 0.10 -0.14 -2.21
N TYR A 15 -0.73 -0.40 -3.21
CA TYR A 15 -0.40 -0.20 -4.62
C TYR A 15 -0.08 1.27 -4.92
N ALA A 16 -0.94 2.21 -4.49
CA ALA A 16 -0.77 3.63 -4.75
C ALA A 16 0.48 4.20 -4.06
N LEU A 17 0.73 3.79 -2.82
CA LEU A 17 1.96 4.12 -2.10
C LEU A 17 3.20 3.59 -2.82
N ALA A 18 3.17 2.35 -3.32
CA ALA A 18 4.29 1.78 -4.05
C ALA A 18 4.47 2.47 -5.42
N LYS A 19 3.41 2.87 -6.11
CA LYS A 19 3.51 3.47 -7.45
C LYS A 19 3.91 4.96 -7.41
N PHE A 20 3.30 5.72 -6.53
CA PHE A 20 3.37 7.19 -6.52
C PHE A 20 4.10 7.76 -5.30
N ASP A 21 4.48 6.90 -4.36
CA ASP A 21 5.30 7.26 -3.21
C ASP A 21 4.77 8.46 -2.40
N ASN A 22 5.58 9.51 -2.23
CA ASN A 22 5.18 10.71 -1.51
C ASN A 22 4.14 11.55 -2.26
N ASP A 23 3.99 11.40 -3.58
CA ASP A 23 3.01 12.19 -4.32
C ASP A 23 1.59 11.73 -4.01
N PHE A 24 1.39 10.43 -3.76
CA PHE A 24 0.11 9.92 -3.30
C PHE A 24 -0.36 10.57 -1.99
N ILE A 25 0.50 10.63 -0.98
CA ILE A 25 0.10 11.14 0.35
C ILE A 25 -0.14 12.66 0.34
N LYS A 26 0.47 13.40 -0.60
CA LYS A 26 0.26 14.84 -0.75
C LYS A 26 -1.15 15.18 -1.21
N GLU A 27 -1.77 14.33 -2.04
CA GLU A 27 -3.17 14.48 -2.45
C GLU A 27 -4.14 14.42 -1.26
N PHE A 28 -3.72 13.80 -0.15
CA PHE A 28 -4.47 13.76 1.11
C PHE A 28 -4.02 14.82 2.12
N GLY A 29 -3.14 15.75 1.73
CA GLY A 29 -2.64 16.83 2.58
C GLY A 29 -1.54 16.43 3.56
N PHE A 30 -0.88 15.28 3.40
CA PHE A 30 0.19 14.83 4.28
C PHE A 30 1.58 15.10 3.71
N SER A 31 2.47 15.60 4.56
CA SER A 31 3.89 15.84 4.23
C SER A 31 4.79 14.62 4.47
N THR A 32 4.36 13.67 5.30
CA THR A 32 5.12 12.46 5.63
C THR A 32 4.25 11.21 5.59
N LYS A 33 4.85 10.07 5.19
CA LYS A 33 4.13 8.79 5.15
C LYS A 33 3.68 8.34 6.53
N ASN A 34 4.46 8.60 7.57
CA ASN A 34 4.09 8.24 8.94
C ASN A 34 2.80 8.95 9.37
N ALA A 35 2.66 10.24 9.10
CA ALA A 35 1.43 10.98 9.42
C ALA A 35 0.22 10.41 8.67
N PHE A 36 0.37 10.06 7.39
CA PHE A 36 -0.69 9.40 6.61
C PHE A 36 -1.03 8.01 7.18
N PHE A 37 -0.03 7.22 7.59
CA PHE A 37 -0.26 5.90 8.17
C PHE A 37 -0.95 5.96 9.52
N GLU A 38 -0.55 6.90 10.38
CA GLU A 38 -1.18 7.16 11.67
C GLU A 38 -2.64 7.58 11.48
N TYR A 39 -2.92 8.48 10.53
CA TYR A 39 -4.28 8.87 10.18
C TYR A 39 -5.14 7.67 9.74
N CYS A 40 -4.62 6.80 8.87
CA CYS A 40 -5.32 5.58 8.45
C CYS A 40 -5.64 4.65 9.64
N VAL A 41 -4.77 4.59 10.65
CA VAL A 41 -5.07 3.84 11.89
C VAL A 41 -6.14 4.54 12.71
N GLN A 42 -6.05 5.87 12.87
CA GLN A 42 -7.02 6.66 13.64
C GLN A 42 -8.45 6.54 13.12
N ILE A 43 -8.64 6.49 11.80
CA ILE A 43 -9.97 6.31 11.19
C ILE A 43 -10.42 4.83 11.13
N GLY A 44 -9.65 3.91 11.70
CA GLY A 44 -9.97 2.48 11.75
C GLY A 44 -9.82 1.76 10.40
N LEU A 45 -9.01 2.30 9.48
CA LEU A 45 -8.75 1.70 8.17
C LEU A 45 -7.74 0.54 8.27
N ALA A 46 -6.79 0.62 9.20
CA ALA A 46 -5.81 -0.42 9.51
C ALA A 46 -5.62 -0.57 11.02
N ASP A 47 -5.28 -1.77 11.49
CA ASP A 47 -5.02 -2.02 12.92
C ASP A 47 -3.73 -1.35 13.41
N THR A 48 -2.70 -1.27 12.55
CA THR A 48 -1.42 -0.62 12.85
C THR A 48 -0.81 0.00 11.60
N THR A 49 0.12 0.94 11.78
CA THR A 49 0.90 1.53 10.67
C THR A 49 1.72 0.47 9.93
N GLY A 50 2.15 -0.59 10.63
CA GLY A 50 2.83 -1.75 10.06
C GLY A 50 1.98 -2.52 9.05
N VAL A 51 0.66 -2.57 9.20
CA VAL A 51 -0.23 -3.20 8.21
C VAL A 51 -0.16 -2.46 6.87
N ILE A 52 -0.17 -1.12 6.90
CA ILE A 52 -0.10 -0.28 5.70
C ILE A 52 1.27 -0.40 5.04
N LYS A 53 2.35 -0.31 5.85
CA LYS A 53 3.72 -0.49 5.38
C LYS A 53 3.92 -1.86 4.72
N ASN A 54 3.39 -2.93 5.33
CA ASN A 54 3.47 -4.25 4.73
C ASN A 54 2.71 -4.32 3.39
N ARG A 55 1.53 -3.68 3.27
CA ARG A 55 0.79 -3.65 2.00
C ARG A 55 1.56 -2.93 0.91
N MET A 56 2.20 -1.82 1.26
CA MET A 56 3.09 -1.09 0.37
C MET A 56 4.29 -1.95 -0.08
N ASP A 57 4.98 -2.60 0.86
CA ASP A 57 6.13 -3.47 0.57
C ASP A 57 5.77 -4.62 -0.39
N LEU A 58 4.53 -5.14 -0.37
CA LEU A 58 4.06 -6.17 -1.31
C LEU A 58 4.10 -5.70 -2.76
N PHE A 59 3.91 -4.41 -3.01
CA PHE A 59 3.86 -3.84 -4.35
C PHE A 59 5.16 -3.16 -4.77
N ASP A 60 6.06 -2.85 -3.84
CA ASP A 60 7.35 -2.20 -4.11
C ASP A 60 8.20 -2.96 -5.15
N TYR A 61 8.06 -4.29 -5.26
CA TYR A 61 8.75 -5.10 -6.28
C TYR A 61 8.32 -4.76 -7.72
N PHE A 62 7.08 -4.30 -7.91
CA PHE A 62 6.48 -4.11 -9.24
C PHE A 62 6.69 -2.72 -9.83
N PHE A 63 7.30 -1.80 -9.08
CA PHE A 63 7.54 -0.42 -9.49
C PHE A 63 9.02 -0.06 -9.36
N PRO A 64 9.53 0.90 -10.17
CA PRO A 64 10.92 1.34 -10.11
C PRO A 64 11.19 2.21 -8.86
N ASN A 65 11.11 1.60 -7.67
CA ASN A 65 11.34 2.26 -6.40
C ASN A 65 12.77 2.10 -5.91
N LYS A 66 13.31 3.16 -5.27
CA LYS A 66 14.60 3.10 -4.57
C LYS A 66 14.55 2.19 -3.33
N ARG A 67 13.35 1.95 -2.80
CA ARG A 67 13.11 1.03 -1.69
C ARG A 67 13.10 -0.41 -2.18
N LYS A 68 13.77 -1.28 -1.44
CA LYS A 68 13.57 -2.73 -1.52
C LYS A 68 12.83 -3.16 -0.27
N GLY A 69 11.53 -3.43 -0.40
CA GLY A 69 10.72 -3.93 0.71
C GLY A 69 11.32 -5.22 1.28
N TRP A 70 11.27 -5.42 2.59
CA TRP A 70 11.86 -6.60 3.25
C TRP A 70 11.22 -7.92 2.76
N TRP A 71 9.99 -7.85 2.23
CA TRP A 71 9.17 -8.99 1.81
C TRP A 71 8.89 -9.06 0.30
N GLN A 72 9.87 -8.75 -0.55
CA GLN A 72 9.75 -8.94 -2.00
C GLN A 72 9.71 -10.44 -2.35
N LYS A 73 8.56 -11.09 -2.17
CA LYS A 73 8.30 -12.47 -2.63
C LYS A 73 8.08 -12.54 -4.16
N GLY A 74 8.76 -11.69 -4.93
CA GLY A 74 8.61 -11.56 -6.39
C GLY A 74 7.14 -11.55 -6.82
N ASP A 75 6.78 -12.47 -7.71
CA ASP A 75 5.46 -12.56 -8.31
C ASP A 75 4.37 -13.19 -7.43
N ALA A 76 4.67 -13.57 -6.18
CA ALA A 76 3.67 -14.20 -5.28
C ALA A 76 2.38 -13.38 -5.12
N TYR A 77 2.44 -12.07 -5.36
CA TYR A 77 1.32 -11.15 -5.25
C TYR A 77 0.93 -10.46 -6.57
N ILE A 78 1.46 -10.92 -7.70
CA ILE A 78 1.20 -10.33 -9.02
C ILE A 78 -0.30 -10.29 -9.36
N HIS A 79 -1.08 -11.27 -8.90
CA HIS A 79 -2.52 -11.32 -9.09
C HIS A 79 -3.25 -10.08 -8.55
N ARG A 80 -2.76 -9.48 -7.45
CA ARG A 80 -3.36 -8.26 -6.89
C ARG A 80 -3.04 -7.05 -7.76
N LYS A 81 -1.79 -6.97 -8.26
CA LYS A 81 -1.37 -5.91 -9.18
C LYS A 81 -2.20 -5.98 -10.45
N LEU A 82 -2.29 -7.15 -11.08
CA LEU A 82 -3.05 -7.35 -12.32
C LEU A 82 -4.53 -7.02 -12.15
N TRP A 83 -5.12 -7.39 -11.01
CA TRP A 83 -6.51 -7.00 -10.72
C TRP A 83 -6.66 -5.48 -10.60
N ILE A 84 -5.80 -4.80 -9.84
CA ILE A 84 -5.85 -3.32 -9.72
C ILE A 84 -5.61 -2.66 -11.08
N ASP A 85 -4.64 -3.14 -11.86
CA ASP A 85 -4.37 -2.63 -13.21
C ASP A 85 -5.57 -2.84 -14.14
N SER A 86 -6.30 -3.95 -14.05
CA SER A 86 -7.50 -4.17 -14.88
C SER A 86 -8.66 -3.20 -14.58
N LEU A 87 -8.64 -2.56 -13.40
CA LEU A 87 -9.66 -1.59 -13.00
C LEU A 87 -9.29 -0.15 -13.32
N PHE A 88 -7.99 0.18 -13.37
CA PHE A 88 -7.50 1.56 -13.39
C PHE A 88 -6.35 1.81 -14.38
N GLY A 89 -6.00 0.83 -15.23
CA GLY A 89 -4.86 0.84 -16.15
C GLY A 89 -5.25 1.02 -17.60
#